data_AF-A0A5E6PDM9-F1
#
_entry.id   AF-A0A5E6PDM9-F1
#
_cell.length_a   1.000
_cell.length_b   1.000
_cell.length_c   1.000
_cell.angle_alpha   90.00
_cell.angle_beta   90.00
_cell.angle_gamma   90.00
#
_symmetry.space_group_name_H-M   'P 1'
#
loop_
_entity.id
_entity.type
_entity.pdbx_description
1 polymer ?
#
loop_
_entity_poly.entity_id
_entity_poly.type
_entity_poly.pdbx_seq_one_letter_code
_entity_poly.pdbx_strand_id
1 'polypeptide(L)'
;MFKVTPNPPETDPASPYESPNSKKFHEAAERALDHYLSPTARIMGSTREPEPMYLANPEYDTESLLANASETLGSATTMLNNFAALLDTSHRKTALGIAQVVMLGELAVNQALDKVVPAD
;
A
#
# COMPACT_ATOMS: atom_id res chain seq x y z
N MET A 1 32.54 75.67 24.14
CA MET A 1 31.67 75.30 23.00
C MET A 1 31.79 73.80 22.79
N PHE A 2 30.80 73.04 23.26
CA PHE A 2 30.78 71.59 23.12
C PHE A 2 30.06 71.24 21.82
N LYS A 3 30.73 70.47 20.95
CA LYS A 3 30.12 69.89 19.75
C LYS A 3 29.13 68.82 20.20
N VAL A 4 27.84 69.06 19.98
CA VAL A 4 26.80 68.04 20.14
C VAL A 4 26.86 67.15 18.91
N THR A 5 27.34 65.92 19.07
CA THR A 5 27.32 64.89 18.03
C THR A 5 25.87 64.43 17.85
N PRO A 6 25.27 64.51 16.64
CA PRO A 6 23.94 63.96 16.39
C PRO A 6 23.99 62.44 16.44
N ASN A 7 23.08 61.81 17.20
CA ASN A 7 22.89 60.36 17.18
C ASN A 7 22.51 59.89 15.76
N PRO A 8 22.99 58.72 15.31
CA PRO A 8 22.56 58.14 14.04
C PRO A 8 21.08 57.73 14.09
N PRO A 9 20.33 57.78 12.97
CA PRO A 9 18.93 57.38 12.94
C PRO A 9 18.80 55.89 13.27
N GLU A 10 17.81 55.55 14.11
CA GLU A 10 17.47 54.15 14.37
C GLU A 10 17.12 53.46 13.06
N THR A 11 17.97 52.52 12.66
CA THR A 11 17.73 51.66 11.51
C THR A 11 16.83 50.54 12.01
N ASP A 12 15.52 50.68 11.84
CA ASP A 12 14.57 49.58 12.07
C ASP A 12 14.89 48.47 11.05
N PRO A 13 15.30 47.26 11.48
CA PRO A 13 15.57 46.18 10.55
C PRO A 13 14.23 45.73 9.95
N ALA A 14 13.98 46.16 8.71
CA ALA A 14 12.82 45.85 7.87
C ALA A 14 12.05 44.60 8.35
N SER A 15 10.90 44.82 8.97
CA SER A 15 10.03 43.75 9.45
C SER A 15 9.52 42.96 8.23
N PRO A 16 9.61 41.62 8.20
CA PRO A 16 9.31 40.82 7.01
C PRO A 16 7.89 40.99 6.44
N TYR A 17 6.98 41.61 7.19
CA TYR A 17 5.58 41.78 6.84
C TYR A 17 5.10 43.23 6.68
N GLU A 18 6.01 44.17 6.44
CA GLU A 18 5.71 45.61 6.44
C GLU A 18 4.85 46.09 5.25
N SER A 19 4.89 45.38 4.11
CA SER A 19 4.08 45.74 2.93
C SER A 19 2.76 44.97 2.85
N PRO A 20 1.68 45.54 2.25
CA PRO A 20 0.35 44.90 2.19
C PRO A 20 0.34 43.51 1.52
N ASN A 21 1.30 43.26 0.62
CA ASN A 21 1.42 42.01 -0.12
C ASN A 21 2.54 41.09 0.39
N SER A 22 3.28 41.48 1.44
CA SER A 22 4.39 40.70 2.02
C SER A 22 3.98 39.27 2.37
N LYS A 23 2.80 39.08 2.99
CA LYS A 23 2.24 37.77 3.31
C LYS A 23 1.95 36.94 2.07
N LYS A 24 1.44 37.56 1.00
CA LYS A 24 1.19 36.88 -0.28
C LYS A 24 2.49 36.47 -0.97
N PHE A 25 3.51 37.31 -0.93
CA PHE A 25 4.82 36.98 -1.47
C PHE A 25 5.52 35.89 -0.68
N HIS A 26 5.40 35.91 0.65
CA HIS A 26 5.90 34.85 1.52
C HIS A 26 5.19 33.52 1.23
N GLU A 27 3.86 33.51 1.14
CA GLU A 27 3.09 32.31 0.80
C GLU A 27 3.41 31.79 -0.62
N ALA A 28 3.62 32.70 -1.59
CA ALA A 28 4.03 32.32 -2.94
C ALA A 28 5.45 31.74 -2.97
N ALA A 29 6.36 32.27 -2.15
CA ALA A 29 7.72 31.77 -2.01
C ALA A 29 7.74 30.37 -1.37
N GLU A 30 7.01 30.15 -0.27
CA GLU A 30 6.87 28.84 0.35
C GLU A 30 6.27 27.82 -0.63
N ARG A 31 5.21 28.21 -1.36
CA ARG A 31 4.59 27.35 -2.39
C ARG A 31 5.57 27.01 -3.53
N ALA A 32 6.42 27.94 -3.94
CA ALA A 32 7.45 27.68 -4.95
C ALA A 32 8.57 26.77 -4.42
N LEU A 33 9.00 26.97 -3.17
CA LEU A 33 9.97 26.11 -2.51
C LEU A 33 9.44 24.68 -2.36
N ASP A 34 8.20 24.49 -1.92
CA ASP A 34 7.55 23.18 -1.85
C ASP A 34 7.48 22.50 -3.22
N HIS A 35 7.20 23.26 -4.28
CA HIS A 35 7.10 22.73 -5.63
C HIS A 35 8.43 22.19 -6.16
N TYR A 36 9.56 22.85 -5.86
CA TYR A 36 10.88 22.49 -6.37
C TYR A 36 11.70 21.61 -5.41
N LEU A 37 11.54 21.77 -4.10
CA LEU A 37 12.34 21.10 -3.07
C LEU A 37 11.66 19.86 -2.49
N SER A 38 10.34 19.72 -2.62
CA SER A 38 9.58 18.55 -2.15
C SER A 38 8.91 17.71 -3.28
N PRO A 39 9.57 17.37 -4.41
CA PRO A 39 8.95 16.53 -5.46
C PRO A 39 8.53 15.15 -4.93
N THR A 40 9.28 14.62 -3.97
CA THR A 40 9.10 13.28 -3.41
C THR A 40 7.75 13.10 -2.73
N ALA A 41 7.18 14.14 -2.12
CA ALA A 41 5.86 14.08 -1.49
C ALA A 41 4.73 13.86 -2.52
N ARG A 42 4.90 14.37 -3.75
CA ARG A 42 3.94 14.18 -4.85
C ARG A 42 4.09 12.84 -5.55
N ILE A 43 5.31 12.30 -5.59
CA ILE A 43 5.60 10.98 -6.16
C ILE A 43 5.04 9.87 -5.25
N MET A 44 5.13 10.06 -3.93
CA MET A 44 4.60 9.13 -2.92
C MET A 44 3.08 9.27 -2.69
N GLY A 45 2.47 10.39 -3.09
CA GLY A 45 1.04 10.68 -2.90
C GLY A 45 0.12 10.13 -3.99
N SER A 46 0.66 9.54 -5.06
CA SER A 46 -0.11 8.74 -5.99
C SER A 46 -0.24 7.33 -5.41
N THR A 47 -1.19 7.11 -4.49
CA THR A 47 -1.74 5.77 -4.26
C THR A 47 -2.47 5.33 -5.52
N ARG A 48 -1.70 4.94 -6.55
CA ARG A 48 -2.22 4.04 -7.56
C ARG A 48 -2.39 2.72 -6.86
N GLU A 49 -3.53 2.55 -6.21
CA GLU A 49 -4.05 1.22 -5.89
C GLU A 49 -3.94 0.43 -7.21
N PRO A 50 -3.08 -0.60 -7.30
CA PRO A 50 -3.02 -1.41 -8.48
C PRO A 50 -4.42 -2.02 -8.65
N GLU A 51 -5.09 -1.71 -9.76
CA GLU A 51 -6.40 -2.29 -10.00
C GLU A 51 -6.23 -3.82 -10.06
N PRO A 52 -6.96 -4.59 -9.22
CA PRO A 52 -6.85 -6.03 -9.26
C PRO A 52 -7.28 -6.53 -10.64
N MET A 53 -6.37 -7.17 -11.36
CA MET A 53 -6.68 -7.82 -12.65
C MET A 53 -7.71 -8.94 -12.51
N TYR A 54 -7.88 -9.48 -11.30
CA TYR A 54 -8.83 -10.52 -10.96
C TYR A 54 -9.58 -10.14 -9.68
N LEU A 55 -10.91 -10.22 -9.72
CA LEU A 55 -11.80 -9.99 -8.60
C LEU A 55 -12.68 -11.24 -8.40
N ALA A 56 -13.03 -11.51 -7.14
CA ALA A 56 -14.10 -12.45 -6.85
C ALA A 56 -15.41 -11.90 -7.43
N ASN A 57 -16.23 -12.78 -8.00
CA ASN A 57 -17.52 -12.35 -8.54
C ASN A 57 -18.44 -11.95 -7.36
N PRO A 58 -18.90 -10.69 -7.29
CA PRO A 58 -19.70 -10.19 -6.17
C PRO A 58 -21.10 -10.80 -6.08
N GLU A 59 -21.57 -11.49 -7.13
CA GLU A 59 -22.85 -12.21 -7.14
C GLU A 59 -22.85 -13.45 -6.23
N TYR A 60 -21.67 -14.00 -5.91
CA TYR A 60 -21.56 -15.19 -5.06
C TYR A 60 -21.30 -14.79 -3.61
N ASP A 61 -21.98 -15.48 -2.69
CA ASP A 61 -21.76 -15.32 -1.27
C ASP A 61 -20.39 -15.90 -0.83
N THR A 62 -19.94 -15.50 0.35
CA THR A 62 -18.63 -15.87 0.87
C THR A 62 -18.53 -17.38 1.15
N GLU A 63 -19.62 -18.02 1.58
CA GLU A 63 -19.66 -19.46 1.85
C GLU A 63 -19.43 -20.24 0.55
N SER A 64 -20.19 -19.92 -0.51
CA SER A 64 -20.05 -20.51 -1.83
C SER A 64 -18.64 -20.34 -2.40
N LEU A 65 -18.05 -19.15 -2.27
CA LEU A 65 -16.69 -18.88 -2.74
C LEU A 65 -15.65 -19.72 -1.98
N LEU A 66 -15.76 -19.82 -0.65
CA LEU A 66 -14.84 -20.59 0.18
C LEU A 66 -15.02 -22.10 0.00
N ALA A 67 -16.25 -22.59 -0.16
CA ALA A 67 -16.54 -23.99 -0.45
C ALA A 67 -15.92 -24.41 -1.79
N ASN A 68 -16.12 -23.62 -2.85
CA ASN A 68 -15.50 -23.86 -4.16
C ASN A 68 -13.96 -23.79 -4.08
N ALA A 69 -13.40 -22.85 -3.30
CA ALA A 69 -11.97 -22.77 -3.10
C ALA A 69 -11.41 -24.01 -2.40
N SER A 70 -12.10 -24.53 -1.37
CA SER A 70 -11.74 -25.76 -0.68
C SER A 70 -11.70 -26.96 -1.62
N GLU A 71 -12.78 -27.16 -2.40
CA GLU A 71 -12.85 -28.25 -3.39
C GLU A 71 -11.76 -28.14 -4.47
N THR A 72 -11.48 -26.92 -4.93
CA THR A 72 -10.43 -26.65 -5.91
C THR A 72 -9.04 -26.98 -5.35
N LEU A 73 -8.76 -26.60 -4.09
CA LEU A 73 -7.48 -26.88 -3.45
C LEU A 73 -7.31 -28.39 -3.18
N GLY A 74 -8.35 -29.09 -2.73
CA GLY A 74 -8.32 -30.54 -2.57
C GLY A 74 -8.10 -31.28 -3.90
N SER A 75 -8.71 -30.79 -4.98
CA SER A 75 -8.46 -31.29 -6.34
C SER A 75 -7.01 -31.06 -6.77
N ALA A 76 -6.47 -29.87 -6.53
CA ALA A 76 -5.08 -29.54 -6.85
C ALA A 76 -4.09 -30.41 -6.05
N THR A 77 -4.35 -30.66 -4.77
CA THR A 77 -3.59 -31.61 -3.94
C THR A 77 -3.57 -33.00 -4.57
N THR A 78 -4.73 -33.51 -5.01
CA THR A 78 -4.84 -34.82 -5.67
C THR A 78 -4.05 -34.86 -6.97
N MET A 79 -4.16 -33.82 -7.81
CA MET A 79 -3.40 -33.70 -9.05
C MET A 79 -1.89 -33.67 -8.81
N LEU A 80 -1.43 -32.92 -7.80
CA LEU A 80 -0.01 -32.83 -7.45
C LEU A 80 0.54 -34.15 -6.94
N ASN A 81 -0.22 -34.89 -6.12
CA ASN A 81 0.18 -36.21 -5.65
C ASN A 81 0.25 -37.23 -6.80
N ASN A 82 -0.73 -37.22 -7.69
CA ASN A 82 -0.71 -38.05 -8.90
C ASN A 82 0.48 -37.70 -9.80
N PHE A 83 0.77 -36.42 -9.98
CA PHE A 83 1.91 -35.96 -10.74
C PHE A 83 3.24 -36.37 -10.08
N ALA A 84 3.35 -36.25 -8.77
CA ALA A 84 4.54 -36.66 -8.01
C ALA A 84 4.86 -38.16 -8.19
N ALA A 85 3.83 -39.00 -8.34
CA ALA A 85 4.01 -40.43 -8.62
C ALA A 85 4.68 -40.72 -9.97
N LEU A 86 4.55 -39.81 -10.94
CA LEU A 86 5.16 -39.93 -12.28
C LEU A 86 6.61 -39.40 -12.34
N LEU A 87 7.05 -38.66 -11.32
CA LEU A 87 8.35 -38.00 -11.31
C LEU A 87 9.46 -38.89 -10.75
N ASP A 88 10.70 -38.64 -11.20
CA ASP A 88 11.90 -39.17 -10.57
C ASP A 88 12.09 -38.63 -9.14
N THR A 89 12.98 -39.25 -8.38
CA THR A 89 13.14 -38.94 -6.95
C THR A 89 13.52 -37.49 -6.66
N SER A 90 14.24 -36.82 -7.57
CA SER A 90 14.68 -35.43 -7.35
C SER A 90 13.51 -34.45 -7.45
N HIS A 91 12.66 -34.57 -8.47
CA HIS A 91 11.51 -33.69 -8.68
C HIS A 91 10.28 -34.10 -7.85
N ARG A 92 10.14 -35.39 -7.50
CA ARG A 92 9.03 -35.89 -6.68
C ARG A 92 8.93 -35.16 -5.34
N LYS A 93 10.05 -34.94 -4.66
CA LYS A 93 10.05 -34.23 -3.36
C LYS A 93 9.58 -32.78 -3.51
N THR A 94 9.93 -32.12 -4.61
CA THR A 94 9.44 -30.77 -4.91
C THR A 94 7.93 -30.76 -5.11
N ALA A 95 7.40 -31.67 -5.93
CA ALA A 95 5.95 -31.77 -6.16
C ALA A 95 5.18 -32.09 -4.87
N LEU A 96 5.69 -32.99 -4.04
CA LEU A 96 5.10 -33.29 -2.72
C LEU A 96 5.16 -32.09 -1.77
N GLY A 97 6.24 -31.31 -1.80
CA GLY A 97 6.34 -30.07 -1.02
C GLY A 97 5.29 -29.04 -1.45
N ILE A 98 5.04 -28.89 -2.76
CA ILE A 98 3.98 -28.02 -3.28
C ILE A 98 2.61 -28.56 -2.84
N ALA A 99 2.36 -29.86 -2.94
CA ALA A 99 1.12 -30.48 -2.46
C ALA A 99 0.88 -30.17 -0.97
N GLN A 100 1.92 -30.21 -0.15
CA GLN A 100 1.84 -29.86 1.26
C GLN A 100 1.46 -28.40 1.49
N VAL A 101 2.01 -27.46 0.71
CA VAL A 101 1.62 -26.05 0.79
C VAL A 101 0.15 -25.85 0.39
N VAL A 102 -0.31 -26.53 -0.66
CA VAL A 102 -1.72 -26.49 -1.09
C VAL A 102 -2.66 -27.04 -0.02
N MET A 103 -2.33 -28.17 0.60
CA MET A 103 -3.11 -28.74 1.72
C MET A 103 -3.20 -27.80 2.92
N LEU A 104 -2.14 -27.04 3.23
CA LEU A 104 -2.18 -26.04 4.30
C LEU A 104 -3.10 -24.87 3.94
N GLY A 105 -3.12 -24.45 2.67
CA GLY A 105 -4.08 -23.47 2.17
C GLY A 105 -5.52 -23.96 2.26
N GLU A 106 -5.77 -25.21 1.86
CA GLU A 106 -7.07 -25.87 1.97
C GLU A 106 -7.56 -25.89 3.43
N LEU A 107 -6.69 -26.24 4.38
CA LEU A 107 -7.00 -26.22 5.81
C LEU A 107 -7.38 -24.82 6.30
N ALA A 108 -6.65 -23.78 5.88
CA ALA A 108 -6.95 -22.40 6.24
C ALA A 108 -8.29 -21.92 5.64
N VAL A 109 -8.59 -22.31 4.40
CA VAL A 109 -9.88 -22.03 3.74
C VAL A 109 -11.02 -22.74 4.44
N ASN A 110 -10.86 -24.03 4.79
CA ASN A 110 -11.85 -24.77 5.57
C ASN A 110 -12.10 -24.12 6.93
N GLN A 111 -11.04 -23.66 7.62
CA GLN A 111 -11.20 -22.93 8.88
C GLN A 111 -11.92 -21.58 8.68
N ALA A 112 -11.71 -20.91 7.55
CA ALA A 112 -12.45 -19.69 7.23
C ALA A 112 -13.93 -19.99 6.95
N LEU A 113 -14.20 -21.06 6.21
CA LEU A 113 -15.55 -21.53 5.91
C LEU A 113 -16.33 -21.88 7.19
N ASP A 114 -15.70 -22.60 8.13
CA ASP A 114 -16.28 -22.92 9.44
C ASP A 114 -16.67 -21.68 10.27
N LYS A 115 -16.07 -20.52 9.99
CA LYS A 115 -16.35 -19.26 10.67
C LYS A 115 -17.35 -18.38 9.93
N VAL A 116 -17.75 -18.75 8.71
CA VAL A 116 -18.81 -18.04 8.00
C VAL A 116 -20.11 -18.30 8.74
N VAL A 117 -20.73 -17.22 9.22
CA VAL A 117 -22.10 -17.27 9.75
C VAL A 117 -23.03 -17.21 8.53
N PRO A 118 -24.04 -18.11 8.42
CA PRO A 118 -25.01 -18.04 7.35
C PRO A 118 -25.65 -16.65 7.31
N ALA A 119 -25.68 -16.03 6.14
CA ALA A 119 -26.44 -14.81 5.94
C ALA A 119 -27.92 -15.20 5.75
N ASP A 120 -28.80 -14.64 6.58
CA ASP A 120 -30.27 -14.80 6.48
C ASP A 120 -30.83 -14.28 5.15
#